data_AF-A0AA36H5T1-F1
#
_entry.id   AF-A0AA36H5T1-F1
#
_cell.length_a   1.000
_cell.length_b   1.000
_cell.length_c   1.000
_cell.angle_alpha   90.00
_cell.angle_beta   90.00
_cell.angle_gamma   90.00
#
_symmetry.space_group_name_H-M   'P 1'
#
loop_
_entity.id
_entity.type
_entity.pdbx_description
1 polymer ?
#
loop_
_entity_poly.entity_id
_entity_poly.type
_entity_poly.pdbx_seq_one_letter_code
_entity_poly.pdbx_strand_id
1 'polypeptide(L)'
;MRIFNLTFLLLTILVILSVVDGKVDFTPDLVSFKKLSERPTVGELEDRNILKRDGKTMEKKKLLLRKRQLKEQQIIHFNGYVEVTQAQVYDRKADKPWTRLTPTDKALIRKELNDYKALETDVHEESRIFTRFHRP
;
A
#
# COMPACT_ATOMS: atom_id res chain seq x y z
N MET A 1 -11.72 34.58 5.84
CA MET A 1 -12.76 33.67 6.38
C MET A 1 -12.50 32.29 5.79
N ARG A 2 -12.64 31.24 6.60
CA ARG A 2 -12.01 29.92 6.47
C ARG A 2 -12.46 29.14 5.23
N ILE A 3 -11.63 29.10 4.19
CA ILE A 3 -11.71 28.11 3.11
C ILE A 3 -10.96 26.86 3.58
N PHE A 4 -11.52 26.13 4.55
CA PHE A 4 -11.02 24.80 4.89
C PHE A 4 -11.62 23.80 3.88
N ASN A 5 -10.92 23.66 2.75
CA ASN A 5 -10.54 22.36 2.20
C ASN A 5 -11.62 21.25 2.17
N LEU A 6 -12.75 21.47 1.47
CA LEU A 6 -13.64 20.37 1.05
C LEU A 6 -12.90 19.33 0.19
N THR A 7 -11.91 19.79 -0.59
CA THR A 7 -11.00 18.96 -1.39
C THR A 7 -10.17 18.00 -0.52
N PHE A 8 -9.71 18.44 0.65
CA PHE A 8 -8.93 17.59 1.57
C PHE A 8 -9.84 16.59 2.30
N LEU A 9 -11.07 16.98 2.64
CA LEU A 9 -12.06 16.07 3.23
C LEU A 9 -12.48 14.96 2.25
N LEU A 10 -12.76 15.32 0.99
CA LEU A 10 -13.09 14.36 -0.07
C LEU A 10 -11.91 13.45 -0.42
N LEU A 11 -10.67 13.95 -0.44
CA LEU A 11 -9.48 13.09 -0.63
C LEU A 11 -9.32 12.10 0.53
N THR A 12 -9.55 12.52 1.78
CA THR A 12 -9.46 11.61 2.93
C THR A 12 -10.55 10.54 2.92
N ILE A 13 -11.78 10.86 2.49
CA ILE A 13 -12.88 9.89 2.36
C ILE A 13 -12.63 8.92 1.19
N LEU A 14 -12.04 9.40 0.09
CA LEU A 14 -11.69 8.55 -1.06
C LEU A 14 -10.56 7.56 -0.74
N VAL A 15 -9.56 7.96 0.07
CA VAL A 15 -8.49 7.06 0.54
C VAL A 15 -9.06 5.99 1.47
N ILE A 16 -10.03 6.33 2.34
CA ILE A 16 -10.67 5.37 3.25
C ILE A 16 -11.56 4.37 2.49
N LEU A 17 -12.25 4.79 1.41
CA LEU A 17 -13.10 3.91 0.59
C LEU A 17 -12.32 3.11 -0.47
N SER A 18 -11.10 3.50 -0.81
CA SER A 18 -10.20 2.73 -1.68
C SER A 18 -9.63 1.50 -0.97
N VAL A 19 -9.56 1.52 0.36
CA VAL A 19 -9.12 0.38 1.18
C VAL A 19 -10.21 -0.71 1.29
N VAL A 20 -11.45 -0.43 0.88
CA VAL A 20 -12.61 -1.33 1.12
C VAL A 20 -12.82 -2.39 0.03
N ASP A 21 -12.16 -2.33 -1.13
CA ASP A 21 -12.27 -3.39 -2.16
C ASP A 21 -11.06 -4.34 -2.23
N GLY A 22 -10.20 -4.34 -1.21
CA GLY A 22 -9.17 -5.35 -1.02
C GLY A 22 -9.62 -6.39 -0.01
N LYS A 23 -10.20 -7.50 -0.46
CA LYS A 23 -10.33 -8.73 0.32
C LYS A 23 -9.00 -9.05 0.99
N VAL A 24 -8.94 -8.91 2.31
CA VAL A 24 -8.08 -9.74 3.15
C VAL A 24 -9.05 -10.60 3.96
N ASP A 25 -9.53 -11.65 3.30
CA ASP A 25 -10.28 -12.71 3.96
C ASP A 25 -9.32 -13.41 4.93
N PHE A 26 -9.42 -13.08 6.22
CA PHE A 26 -8.71 -13.79 7.28
C PHE A 26 -9.55 -15.02 7.64
N THR A 27 -9.37 -16.11 6.88
CA THR A 27 -9.83 -17.43 7.31
C THR A 27 -9.04 -17.83 8.56
N PRO A 28 -9.68 -18.20 9.68
CA PRO A 28 -8.98 -18.66 10.86
C PRO A 28 -8.69 -20.16 10.69
N ASP A 29 -7.88 -20.52 9.70
CA ASP A 29 -7.36 -21.88 9.58
C ASP A 29 -5.83 -21.84 9.76
N LEU A 30 -5.41 -22.25 10.96
CA LEU A 30 -4.07 -22.72 11.31
C LEU A 30 -2.89 -21.88 10.79
N VAL A 31 -2.80 -20.62 11.19
CA VAL A 31 -1.48 -19.94 11.21
C VAL A 31 -0.71 -20.48 12.41
N SER A 32 0.10 -21.52 12.18
CA SER A 32 1.17 -21.88 13.11
C SER A 32 1.98 -20.62 13.39
N PHE A 33 2.06 -20.19 14.64
CA PHE A 33 3.01 -19.16 15.08
C PHE A 33 4.44 -19.71 14.89
N LYS A 34 4.96 -19.69 13.66
CA LYS A 34 6.38 -19.89 13.41
C LYS A 34 7.07 -18.60 13.83
N LYS A 35 7.70 -18.64 15.01
CA LYS A 35 8.67 -17.65 15.51
C LYS A 35 9.50 -17.11 14.35
N LEU A 36 9.28 -15.84 13.98
CA LEU A 36 10.10 -15.08 13.04
C LEU A 36 11.52 -14.75 13.59
N SER A 37 11.94 -15.41 14.66
CA SER A 37 13.24 -15.21 15.33
C SER A 37 14.24 -16.35 15.12
N GLU A 38 13.88 -17.42 14.43
CA GLU A 38 14.81 -18.53 14.18
C GLU A 38 15.52 -18.32 12.85
N ARG A 39 16.85 -18.14 12.93
CA ARG A 39 17.72 -18.04 11.75
C ARG A 39 17.67 -19.41 11.04
N PRO A 40 17.25 -19.47 9.76
CA PRO A 40 17.17 -20.73 9.02
C PRO A 40 18.52 -21.45 8.96
N THR A 41 18.48 -22.79 8.99
CA THR A 41 19.71 -23.61 8.96
C THR A 41 20.34 -23.59 7.57
N VAL A 42 21.65 -23.90 7.49
CA VAL A 42 22.43 -23.86 6.25
C VAL A 42 21.82 -24.74 5.15
N GLY A 43 21.34 -25.94 5.50
CA GLY A 43 20.67 -26.85 4.55
C GLY A 43 19.36 -26.29 4.00
N GLU A 44 18.52 -25.69 4.85
CA GLU A 44 17.26 -25.07 4.39
C GLU A 44 17.48 -23.86 3.48
N LEU A 45 18.58 -23.14 3.70
CA LEU A 45 18.99 -22.03 2.85
C LEU A 45 19.53 -22.52 1.49
N GLU A 46 20.16 -23.70 1.43
CA GLU A 46 20.58 -24.33 0.18
C GLU A 46 19.38 -24.86 -0.62
N ASP A 47 18.41 -25.50 0.06
CA ASP A 47 17.17 -26.01 -0.56
C ASP A 47 16.31 -24.89 -1.14
N ARG A 48 16.28 -23.73 -0.47
CA ARG A 48 15.62 -22.52 -0.98
C ARG A 48 16.48 -21.76 -2.00
N ASN A 49 17.63 -22.30 -2.40
CA ASN A 49 18.54 -21.72 -3.38
C ASN A 49 19.09 -20.33 -2.98
N ILE A 50 19.08 -20.05 -1.68
CA ILE A 50 19.59 -18.83 -1.05
C ILE A 50 21.12 -18.95 -0.85
N LEU A 51 21.59 -20.14 -0.44
CA LEU A 51 22.99 -20.53 -0.50
C LEU A 51 23.22 -21.35 -1.79
N LYS A 52 24.18 -20.92 -2.61
CA LYS A 52 24.55 -21.60 -3.86
C LYS A 52 25.99 -22.10 -3.72
N ARG A 53 26.21 -23.40 -3.92
CA ARG A 53 27.57 -23.99 -4.04
C ARG A 53 28.35 -23.30 -5.15
N ASP A 54 29.66 -23.16 -4.94
CA ASP A 54 30.59 -22.34 -5.74
C ASP A 54 30.85 -22.87 -7.16
N GLY A 55 29.81 -22.88 -8.01
CA GLY A 55 29.88 -23.23 -9.43
C GLY A 55 29.48 -22.11 -10.39
N LYS A 56 29.14 -20.91 -9.91
CA LYS A 56 28.57 -19.82 -10.72
C LYS A 56 29.52 -18.63 -10.93
N THR A 57 30.75 -18.88 -11.37
CA THR A 57 31.71 -17.81 -11.68
C THR A 57 31.26 -16.97 -12.88
N MET A 58 30.55 -17.55 -13.85
CA MET A 58 30.09 -16.85 -15.06
C MET A 58 28.82 -16.01 -14.85
N GLU A 59 27.87 -16.49 -14.04
CA GLU A 59 26.66 -15.73 -13.72
C GLU A 59 26.94 -14.57 -12.75
N LYS A 60 27.84 -14.78 -11.77
CA LYS A 60 28.34 -13.69 -10.90
C LYS A 60 28.99 -12.61 -11.77
N LYS A 61 29.82 -12.98 -12.75
CA LYS A 61 30.45 -12.01 -13.69
C LYS A 61 29.42 -11.25 -14.54
N LYS A 62 28.40 -11.91 -15.10
CA LYS A 62 27.31 -11.23 -15.85
C LYS A 62 26.47 -10.29 -14.97
N LEU A 63 26.14 -10.72 -13.75
CA LEU A 63 25.42 -9.88 -12.78
C LEU A 63 26.25 -8.66 -12.35
N LEU A 64 27.55 -8.86 -12.12
CA LEU A 64 28.49 -7.78 -11.80
C LEU A 64 28.65 -6.80 -12.96
N LEU A 65 28.72 -7.28 -14.21
CA LEU A 65 28.76 -6.44 -15.41
C LEU A 65 27.48 -5.59 -15.56
N ARG A 66 26.31 -6.21 -15.38
CA ARG A 66 25.01 -5.51 -15.43
C ARG A 66 24.84 -4.49 -14.30
N LYS A 67 25.34 -4.80 -13.09
CA LYS A 67 25.38 -3.88 -11.96
C LYS A 67 26.37 -2.72 -12.18
N ARG A 68 27.41 -2.92 -13.00
CA ARG A 68 28.35 -1.87 -13.43
C ARG A 68 27.72 -0.94 -14.47
N GLN A 69 27.07 -1.50 -15.50
CA GLN A 69 26.37 -0.71 -16.54
C GLN A 69 25.28 0.20 -15.96
N LEU A 70 24.51 -0.27 -14.98
CA LEU A 70 23.48 0.54 -14.32
C LEU A 70 24.06 1.66 -13.44
N LYS A 71 25.30 1.51 -12.95
CA LYS A 71 26.00 2.58 -12.22
C LYS A 71 26.51 3.68 -13.15
N GLU A 72 26.90 3.33 -14.37
CA GLU A 72 27.41 4.27 -15.39
C GLU A 72 26.31 5.16 -15.97
N GLN A 73 25.04 4.72 -15.95
CA GLN A 73 23.90 5.52 -16.43
C GLN A 73 23.37 6.56 -15.43
N GLN A 74 23.87 6.59 -14.18
CA GLN A 74 23.62 7.64 -13.19
C GLN A 74 22.15 8.14 -13.11
N ILE A 75 21.18 7.23 -13.10
CA ILE A 75 19.75 7.60 -13.24
C ILE A 75 19.19 8.29 -11.98
N ILE A 76 19.52 7.82 -10.76
CA ILE A 76 19.18 8.48 -9.48
C ILE A 76 20.25 8.11 -8.43
N HIS A 77 20.70 9.08 -7.62
CA HIS A 77 21.59 8.85 -6.47
C HIS A 77 20.83 9.09 -5.17
N PHE A 78 20.94 8.13 -4.24
CA PHE A 78 20.42 8.30 -2.89
C PHE A 78 21.55 8.75 -1.97
N ASN A 79 21.29 9.80 -1.18
CA ASN A 79 22.20 10.18 -0.12
C ASN A 79 22.21 9.08 0.97
N GLY A 80 23.40 8.71 1.44
CA GLY A 80 23.55 7.75 2.55
C GLY A 80 23.36 8.39 3.92
N TYR A 81 23.32 9.71 4.00
CA TYR A 81 23.03 10.45 5.22
C TYR A 81 21.51 10.56 5.42
N VAL A 82 21.04 10.13 6.58
CA VAL A 82 19.65 10.25 7.02
C VAL A 82 19.63 11.11 8.27
N GLU A 83 18.98 12.28 8.18
CA GLU A 83 18.72 13.13 9.34
C GLU A 83 17.58 12.54 10.18
N VAL A 84 17.78 12.44 11.48
CA VAL A 84 16.78 11.94 12.42
C VAL A 84 16.43 13.05 13.40
N THR A 85 15.16 13.43 13.42
CA THR A 85 14.61 14.42 14.36
C THR A 85 13.55 13.78 15.25
N GLN A 86 13.35 14.34 16.44
CA GLN A 86 12.34 13.85 17.36
C GLN A 86 10.95 14.28 16.88
N ALA A 87 10.07 13.32 16.68
CA ALA A 87 8.66 13.61 16.44
C ALA A 87 7.98 14.09 17.73
N GLN A 88 6.95 14.93 17.58
CA GLN A 88 6.14 15.37 18.71
C GLN A 88 5.54 14.18 19.47
N VAL A 89 5.56 14.23 20.79
CA VAL A 89 4.97 13.22 21.67
C VAL A 89 3.59 13.72 22.12
N TYR A 90 2.55 13.24 21.46
CA TYR A 90 1.16 13.51 21.80
C TYR A 90 0.29 12.29 21.44
N ASP A 91 -0.91 12.21 22.01
CA ASP A 91 -1.83 11.13 21.69
C ASP A 91 -2.41 11.30 20.28
N ARG A 92 -2.14 10.34 19.41
CA ARG A 92 -2.62 10.29 18.01
C ARG A 92 -3.83 9.36 17.84
N LYS A 93 -4.40 8.85 18.93
CA LYS A 93 -5.58 7.98 18.86
C LYS A 93 -6.78 8.78 18.35
N ALA A 94 -7.49 8.19 17.40
CA ALA A 94 -8.77 8.66 16.91
C ALA A 94 -9.73 7.47 16.85
N ASP A 95 -11.02 7.73 17.09
CA ASP A 95 -12.05 6.73 16.88
C ASP A 95 -12.12 6.32 15.41
N LYS A 96 -12.52 5.07 15.16
CA LYS A 96 -12.58 4.49 13.81
C LYS A 96 -14.04 4.19 13.47
N PRO A 97 -14.88 5.21 13.22
CA PRO A 97 -16.33 5.01 13.06
C PRO A 97 -16.68 4.05 11.91
N TRP A 98 -15.84 3.95 10.88
CA TRP A 98 -16.01 3.02 9.76
C TRP A 98 -16.01 1.53 10.18
N THR A 99 -15.46 1.20 11.35
CA THR A 99 -15.45 -0.18 11.88
C THR A 99 -16.82 -0.63 12.41
N ARG A 100 -17.73 0.30 12.71
CA ARG A 100 -19.05 0.03 13.28
C ARG A 100 -20.20 0.16 12.27
N LEU A 101 -19.90 0.29 10.98
CA LEU A 101 -20.92 0.44 9.93
C LEU A 101 -21.67 -0.86 9.68
N THR A 102 -23.00 -0.81 9.80
CA THR A 102 -23.87 -1.96 9.49
C THR A 102 -23.97 -2.19 7.97
N PRO A 103 -24.42 -3.38 7.52
CA PRO A 103 -24.68 -3.62 6.09
C PRO A 103 -25.66 -2.60 5.48
N THR A 104 -26.68 -2.20 6.25
CA THR A 104 -27.66 -1.19 5.87
C THR A 104 -27.02 0.17 5.70
N ASP A 105 -26.20 0.62 6.66
CA ASP A 105 -25.49 1.91 6.56
C ASP A 105 -24.60 1.95 5.33
N LYS A 106 -23.87 0.85 5.08
CA LYS A 106 -23.04 0.74 3.87
C LYS A 106 -23.85 0.84 2.59
N ALA A 107 -25.06 0.28 2.54
CA ALA A 107 -25.93 0.38 1.38
C ALA A 107 -26.42 1.81 1.15
N LEU A 108 -26.85 2.49 2.22
CA LEU A 108 -27.26 3.89 2.17
C LEU A 108 -26.11 4.80 1.71
N ILE A 109 -24.91 4.62 2.28
CA ILE A 109 -23.71 5.38 1.91
C ILE A 109 -23.34 5.14 0.43
N ARG A 110 -23.42 3.89 -0.07
CA ARG A 110 -23.14 3.61 -1.49
C ARG A 110 -24.12 4.34 -2.41
N LYS A 111 -25.41 4.34 -2.07
CA LYS A 111 -26.43 5.06 -2.82
C LYS A 111 -26.15 6.56 -2.84
N GLU A 112 -25.97 7.16 -1.66
CA GLU A 112 -25.70 8.60 -1.52
C GLU A 112 -24.45 9.02 -2.30
N LEU A 113 -23.37 8.24 -2.22
CA LEU A 113 -22.14 8.52 -2.97
C LEU A 113 -22.31 8.42 -4.48
N ASN A 114 -23.14 7.50 -4.97
CA ASN A 114 -23.43 7.39 -6.39
C ASN A 114 -24.26 8.57 -6.89
N ASP A 115 -25.29 8.96 -6.13
CA ASP A 115 -26.15 10.10 -6.44
C ASP A 115 -25.30 11.40 -6.50
N TYR A 116 -24.42 11.61 -5.52
CA TYR A 116 -23.49 12.73 -5.49
C TYR A 116 -22.54 12.76 -6.71
N LYS A 117 -21.95 11.61 -7.07
CA LYS A 117 -21.03 11.50 -8.21
C LYS A 117 -21.72 11.73 -9.55
N ALA A 118 -22.99 11.35 -9.65
CA ALA A 118 -23.76 11.48 -10.88
C ALA A 118 -24.30 12.91 -11.08
N LEU A 119 -24.68 13.60 -10.00
CA LEU A 119 -25.45 14.85 -10.08
C LEU A 119 -24.66 16.10 -9.70
N GLU A 120 -23.74 16.00 -8.74
CA GLU A 120 -23.11 17.19 -8.13
C GLU A 120 -21.62 17.31 -8.46
N THR A 121 -20.93 16.19 -8.73
CA THR A 121 -19.49 16.22 -8.98
C THR A 121 -19.19 16.70 -10.40
N ASP A 122 -18.51 17.83 -10.52
CA ASP A 122 -18.03 18.32 -11.81
C ASP A 122 -16.80 17.50 -12.27
N VAL A 123 -17.00 16.64 -13.26
CA VAL A 123 -15.96 15.80 -13.86
C VAL A 123 -15.91 16.11 -15.36
N HIS A 124 -14.70 16.37 -15.84
CA HIS A 124 -14.44 16.57 -17.27
C HIS A 124 -15.02 15.41 -18.10
N GLU A 125 -15.67 15.73 -19.22
CA GLU A 125 -16.41 14.77 -20.05
C GLU A 125 -15.58 13.53 -20.39
N GLU A 126 -14.35 13.72 -20.89
CA GLU A 126 -13.44 12.62 -21.25
C GLU A 126 -12.99 11.76 -20.05
N SER A 127 -13.08 12.30 -18.84
CA SER A 127 -12.67 11.62 -17.61
C SER A 127 -13.83 10.97 -16.87
N ARG A 128 -15.09 11.15 -17.31
CA ARG A 128 -16.26 10.57 -16.64
C ARG A 128 -16.18 9.05 -16.51
N ILE A 129 -15.53 8.39 -17.45
CA ILE A 129 -15.29 6.94 -17.44
C ILE A 129 -14.47 6.47 -16.23
N PHE A 130 -13.69 7.35 -15.61
CA PHE A 130 -12.88 7.04 -14.43
C PHE A 130 -13.62 7.29 -13.11
N THR A 131 -14.87 7.77 -13.17
CA THR A 131 -15.69 7.97 -11.98
C THR A 131 -16.00 6.62 -11.35
N ARG A 132 -15.45 6.36 -10.16
CA ARG A 132 -15.66 5.10 -9.44
C ARG A 132 -17.04 5.07 -8.78
N PHE A 133 -17.99 4.41 -9.41
CA PHE A 133 -19.30 4.12 -8.80
C PHE A 133 -19.24 2.89 -7.88
N HIS A 134 -20.15 2.83 -6.92
CA HIS A 134 -20.34 1.71 -6.01
C HIS A 134 -21.54 0.86 -6.46
N ARG A 135 -21.53 -0.44 -6.12
CA ARG A 135 -22.68 -1.31 -6.39
C ARG A 135 -23.86 -0.91 -5.49
N PRO A 136 -25.12 -1.03 -5.95
CA PRO A 136 -26.30 -0.90 -5.11
C PRO A 136 -26.21 -1.82 -3.87
#